data_AF-A0A6L8EGM8-F1
#
_entry.id   AF-A0A6L8EGM8-F1
#
_cell.length_a   1.000
_cell.length_b   1.000
_cell.length_c   1.000
_cell.angle_alpha   90.00
_cell.angle_beta   90.00
_cell.angle_gamma   90.00
#
_symmetry.space_group_name_H-M   'P 1'
#
loop_
_entity.id
_entity.type
_entity.pdbx_description
1 polymer ?
#
loop_
_entity_poly.entity_id
_entity_poly.type
_entity_poly.pdbx_seq_one_letter_code
_entity_poly.pdbx_strand_id
1 'polypeptide(L)' 'MIELNEVLILAAMLFCISVAGIFINRKNVIILLMCIELMLLSVNLNFIAFSHFLGDIHGQ' A
#
# COMPACT_ATOMS: atom_id res chain seq x y z
N MET A 1 1.06 21.57 -4.17
CA MET A 1 0.90 20.92 -2.84
C MET A 1 0.36 19.54 -3.13
N ILE A 2 0.91 18.50 -2.51
CA ILE A 2 0.39 17.14 -2.70
C ILE A 2 -0.93 17.04 -1.92
N GLU A 3 -1.99 16.57 -2.55
CA GLU A 3 -3.27 16.35 -1.88
C GLU A 3 -3.39 14.94 -1.33
N LEU A 4 -4.15 14.78 -0.23
CA LEU A 4 -4.41 13.47 0.39
C LEU A 4 -4.98 12.46 -0.64
N ASN A 5 -5.80 12.95 -1.57
CA ASN A 5 -6.40 12.13 -2.61
C ASN A 5 -5.35 11.50 -3.55
N GLU A 6 -4.27 12.22 -3.87
CA GLU A 6 -3.20 11.69 -4.74
C GLU A 6 -2.47 10.52 -4.07
N VAL A 7 -2.20 10.64 -2.77
CA VAL A 7 -1.53 9.59 -1.97
C VAL A 7 -2.45 8.38 -1.79
N LEU A 8 -3.75 8.60 -1.54
CA LEU A 8 -4.76 7.54 -1.45
C LEU A 8 -4.89 6.76 -2.76
N ILE A 9 -4.93 7.45 -3.90
CA ILE A 9 -5.01 6.82 -5.22
C ILE A 9 -3.75 5.99 -5.49
N LEU A 10 -2.57 6.51 -5.15
CA LEU A 10 -1.30 5.77 -5.28
C LEU A 10 -1.30 4.50 -4.40
N ALA A 11 -1.66 4.63 -3.12
CA ALA A 11 -1.73 3.50 -2.20
C ALA A 11 -2.73 2.45 -2.71
N ALA A 12 -3.91 2.85 -3.17
CA ALA A 12 -4.91 1.95 -3.73
C ALA A 12 -4.41 1.22 -5.00
N MET A 13 -3.70 1.92 -5.90
CA MET A 13 -3.10 1.28 -7.08
C MET A 13 -2.07 0.22 -6.69
N LEU A 14 -1.17 0.52 -5.76
CA LEU A 14 -0.18 -0.43 -5.25
C LEU A 14 -0.85 -1.64 -4.58
N PHE A 15 -1.92 -1.41 -3.81
CA PHE A 15 -2.70 -2.49 -3.19
C PHE A 15 -3.31 -3.41 -4.26
N CYS A 16 -3.98 -2.83 -5.27
CA CYS A 16 -4.56 -3.61 -6.37
C CYS A 16 -3.51 -4.43 -7.13
N ILE A 17 -2.33 -3.87 -7.40
CA ILE A 17 -1.21 -4.58 -8.04
C ILE A 17 -0.75 -5.76 -7.17
N SER A 18 -0.61 -5.55 -5.85
CA SER A 18 -0.21 -6.61 -4.92
C SER A 18 -1.22 -7.76 -4.90
N VAL A 19 -2.53 -7.46 -4.84
CA VAL A 19 -3.61 -8.45 -4.87
C VAL A 19 -3.63 -9.22 -6.20
N ALA A 20 -3.53 -8.50 -7.32
CA ALA A 20 -3.45 -9.13 -8.64
C ALA A 20 -2.22 -10.06 -8.74
N GLY A 21 -1.07 -9.61 -8.23
CA GLY A 21 0.16 -10.40 -8.19
C GLY A 21 0.04 -11.72 -7.43
N ILE A 22 -0.66 -11.71 -6.29
CA ILE A 22 -0.97 -12.94 -5.51
C ILE A 22 -1.77 -13.92 -6.37
N PHE A 23 -2.81 -13.45 -7.06
CA PHE A 23 -3.67 -14.34 -7.85
C PHE A 23 -3.02 -14.88 -9.13
N ILE A 24 -2.14 -14.11 -9.77
CA ILE A 24 -1.43 -14.50 -10.99
C ILE A 24 -0.29 -15.47 -10.67
N ASN A 25 0.47 -15.24 -9.59
CA ASN A 25 1.73 -15.94 -9.32
C ASN A 25 1.66 -16.95 -8.16
N ARG A 26 0.51 -17.60 -7.96
CA ARG A 26 0.23 -18.52 -6.82
C ARG A 26 1.21 -19.69 -6.66
N LYS A 27 1.96 -20.04 -7.72
CA LYS A 27 2.92 -21.15 -7.70
C LYS A 27 4.31 -20.76 -7.20
N ASN A 28 4.63 -19.46 -7.18
CA ASN A 28 5.95 -18.98 -6.78
C ASN A 28 5.85 -18.29 -5.41
N VAL A 29 6.28 -19.01 -4.37
CA VAL A 29 6.22 -18.53 -2.98
C VAL A 29 7.01 -17.24 -2.79
N ILE A 30 8.16 -17.08 -3.47
CA ILE A 30 8.99 -15.87 -3.34
C ILE A 30 8.23 -14.65 -3.88
N ILE A 31 7.58 -14.78 -5.04
CA ILE A 31 6.75 -13.70 -5.59
C ILE A 31 5.56 -13.42 -4.68
N LEU A 32 4.96 -14.46 -4.10
CA LEU A 32 3.84 -14.30 -3.19
C LEU A 32 4.24 -13.49 -1.93
N LEU A 33 5.41 -13.77 -1.35
CA LEU A 33 5.96 -13.00 -0.25
C LEU A 33 6.25 -11.54 -0.66
N MET A 34 6.81 -11.31 -1.84
CA MET A 34 7.02 -9.96 -2.37
C MET A 34 5.71 -9.20 -2.58
N CYS A 35 4.64 -9.87 -3.02
CA CYS A 35 3.32 -9.26 -3.12
C CYS A 35 2.74 -8.93 -1.73
N ILE A 36 2.97 -9.77 -0.72
CA ILE A 36 2.54 -9.47 0.66
C ILE A 36 3.30 -8.26 1.21
N GLU A 37 4.62 -8.18 1.02
CA GLU A 37 5.43 -7.01 1.37
C GLU A 37 4.90 -5.74 0.69
N LEU A 38 4.60 -5.80 -0.61
CA LEU A 38 4.03 -4.68 -1.35
C LEU A 38 2.64 -4.28 -0.84
N MET A 39 1.82 -5.24 -0.43
CA MET A 39 0.50 -5.01 0.18
C MET A 39 0.65 -4.27 1.52
N LEU A 40 1.54 -4.74 2.39
CA LEU A 40 1.82 -4.12 3.68
C LEU A 40 2.39 -2.71 3.52
N LEU A 41 3.25 -2.50 2.51
CA LEU A 41 3.79 -1.18 2.18
C LEU A 41 2.69 -0.19 1.77
N SER A 42 1.76 -0.62 0.91
CA SER A 42 0.62 0.21 0.50
C SER A 42 -0.25 0.63 1.69
N VAL A 43 -0.54 -0.30 2.61
CA VAL A 43 -1.32 -0.01 3.82
C VAL A 43 -0.56 0.96 4.74
N ASN A 44 0.75 0.79 4.91
CA ASN A 44 1.58 1.73 5.69
C ASN A 44 1.60 3.14 5.08
N LEU A 45 1.71 3.25 3.75
CA LEU A 45 1.60 4.55 3.08
C LEU A 45 0.28 5.24 3.39
N ASN A 46 -0.81 4.49 3.47
CA ASN A 46 -2.11 5.03 3.81
C ASN A 46 -2.16 5.56 5.26
N PHE A 47 -1.61 4.80 6.22
CA PHE A 47 -1.50 5.24 7.61
C PHE A 47 -0.66 6.50 7.76
N ILE A 48 0.50 6.56 7.11
CA ILE A 48 1.40 7.72 7.14
C ILE A 48 0.72 8.94 6.49
N ALA A 49 -0.02 8.74 5.40
CA ALA A 49 -0.78 9.82 4.77
C ALA A 49 -1.81 10.40 5.74
N PHE A 50 -2.64 9.56 6.37
CA PHE A 50 -3.60 10.03 7.36
C PHE A 50 -2.93 10.71 8.56
N SER A 51 -1.81 10.15 9.05
CA SER A 51 -1.01 10.78 10.11
C SER A 51 -0.57 12.20 9.75
N HIS A 52 -0.01 12.35 8.54
CA HIS A 52 0.50 13.64 8.06
C HIS A 52 -0.62 14.66 7.83
N PHE A 53 -1.71 14.27 7.19
CA PHE A 53 -2.80 15.19 6.82
C PHE A 53 -3.73 15.53 8.00
N LEU A 54 -3.87 14.67 9.02
CA LEU A 54 -4.62 14.98 10.25
C LEU A 54 -3.75 15.63 11.34
N GLY A 55 -2.43 15.66 11.16
CA GLY A 55 -1.49 16.16 12.18
C GLY A 55 -1.41 15.27 13.42
N ASP A 56 -1.74 13.99 13.28
CA ASP A 56 -1.74 13.00 14.36
C ASP A 56 -0.60 12.00 14.15
N ILE A 57 0.32 11.89 15.11
CA ILE A 57 1.49 11.00 15.03
C ILE A 57 1.15 9.51 15.11
N HIS A 58 -0.08 9.13 15.45
CA HIS A 58 -0.45 7.72 15.64
C HIS A 58 -0.43 6.84 14.39
N GLY A 59 -0.33 7.41 13.18
CA GLY A 59 -0.26 6.66 11.92
C GLY A 59 1.15 6.50 11.32
N GLN A 60 2.21 6.90 12.03
CA GLN A 60 3.60 6.53 11.71
C GLN A 60 3.98 5.22 12.40
#